data_AF-A0A183LJP2-F1
#
_entry.id   AF-A0A183LJP2-F1
#
_cell.length_a   1.000
_cell.length_b   1.000
_cell.length_c   1.000
_cell.angle_alpha   90.00
_cell.angle_beta   90.00
_cell.angle_gamma   90.00
#
_symmetry.space_group_name_H-M   'P 1'
#
loop_
_entity.id
_entity.type
_entity.pdbx_description
1 polymer ?
#
loop_
_entity_poly.entity_id
_entity_poly.type
_entity_poly.pdbx_seq_one_letter_code
_entity_poly.pdbx_strand_id
1 'polypeptide(L)'
;MKLKLKKHWTMGRTISQKFNTAFLQDTNKLNKFKLALSNKFQASHDLLNGEGTTVESNCKGIKEAITSTYHEVLGHKKHHHKEWIMVDTLDKIQERRNKKTAINISRTRAEKAKARAEYTELNKQVKRSIRTDKRKYVEDLATTAEKAAREGSMRQLYDTAKKLSVKIAVNQNDQ
;
A
#
# COMPACT_ATOMS: atom_id res chain seq x y z
N MET A 1 26.07 41.81 1.81
CA MET A 1 25.90 40.59 1.00
C MET A 1 24.68 39.81 1.50
N LYS A 2 23.72 39.47 0.62
CA LYS A 2 22.50 38.72 0.98
C LYS A 2 22.71 37.23 0.71
N LEU A 3 23.01 36.45 1.75
CA LEU A 3 23.13 34.99 1.66
C LEU A 3 21.73 34.36 1.62
N LYS A 4 21.36 33.81 0.46
CA LYS A 4 20.11 33.05 0.28
C LYS A 4 20.36 31.59 0.61
N LEU A 5 20.00 31.17 1.82
CA LEU A 5 19.97 29.76 2.20
C LEU A 5 18.86 29.03 1.44
N LYS A 6 19.24 28.04 0.61
CA LYS A 6 18.32 27.08 0.02
C LYS A 6 17.97 26.01 1.06
N LYS A 7 16.72 26.00 1.53
CA LYS A 7 16.17 24.89 2.32
C LYS A 7 16.24 23.60 1.51
N HIS A 8 17.03 22.66 1.99
CA HIS A 8 17.02 21.28 1.54
C HIS A 8 15.90 20.58 2.33
N TRP A 9 14.82 20.23 1.64
CA TRP A 9 13.79 19.39 2.23
C TRP A 9 14.31 17.96 2.28
N THR A 10 14.70 17.50 3.47
CA THR A 10 14.88 16.07 3.73
C THR A 10 13.49 15.46 3.76
N MET A 11 13.05 14.92 2.63
CA MET A 11 11.76 14.26 2.50
C MET A 11 11.78 12.96 3.31
N GLY A 12 11.57 13.05 4.63
CA GLY A 12 11.33 11.92 5.53
C GLY A 12 10.01 11.28 5.15
N ARG A 13 10.02 10.48 4.08
CA ARG A 13 8.81 9.86 3.54
C ARG A 13 8.40 8.70 4.42
N THR A 14 7.61 8.98 5.44
CA THR A 14 6.87 7.93 6.15
C THR A 14 5.69 7.57 5.26
N ILE A 15 5.69 6.36 4.67
CA ILE A 15 4.48 5.82 4.03
C ILE A 15 3.48 5.63 5.17
N SER A 16 2.55 6.56 5.35
CA SER A 16 1.46 6.42 6.32
C SER A 16 0.51 5.34 5.80
N GLN A 17 0.88 4.09 6.03
CA GLN A 17 0.05 2.96 5.73
C GLN A 17 -0.94 2.80 6.88
N LYS A 18 -2.24 2.86 6.58
CA LYS A 18 -3.27 2.79 7.62
C LYS A 18 -3.22 1.43 8.31
N PHE A 19 -3.33 1.41 9.63
CA PHE A 19 -3.50 0.17 10.39
C PHE A 19 -4.90 -0.43 10.21
N ASN A 20 -5.02 -1.74 10.42
CA ASN A 20 -6.32 -2.41 10.32
C ASN A 20 -7.14 -2.22 11.61
N THR A 21 -7.87 -1.11 11.72
CA THR A 21 -8.68 -0.76 12.90
C THR A 21 -9.87 -1.70 13.12
N ALA A 22 -10.28 -2.50 12.13
CA ALA A 22 -11.35 -3.49 12.30
C ALA A 22 -10.99 -4.54 13.37
N PHE A 23 -9.69 -4.80 13.59
CA PHE A 23 -9.26 -5.71 14.66
C PHE A 23 -9.52 -5.19 16.08
N LEU A 24 -9.81 -3.89 16.25
CA LEU A 24 -10.22 -3.36 17.55
C LEU A 24 -11.71 -3.63 17.86
N GLN A 25 -12.50 -4.10 16.87
CA GLN A 25 -13.87 -4.55 17.09
C GLN A 25 -13.93 -5.99 17.63
N ASP A 26 -12.87 -6.77 17.43
CA ASP A 26 -12.73 -8.11 17.99
C ASP A 26 -12.28 -8.00 19.45
N THR A 27 -13.10 -8.46 20.38
CA THR A 27 -12.87 -8.36 21.82
C THR A 27 -11.55 -9.01 22.26
N ASN A 28 -11.18 -10.15 21.66
CA ASN A 28 -9.96 -10.87 22.01
C ASN A 28 -8.73 -10.10 21.53
N LYS A 29 -8.76 -9.56 20.31
CA LYS A 29 -7.68 -8.74 19.75
C LYS A 29 -7.54 -7.40 20.44
N LEU A 30 -8.65 -6.77 20.83
CA LEU A 30 -8.66 -5.54 21.61
C LEU A 30 -7.98 -5.76 22.98
N ASN A 31 -8.30 -6.87 23.65
CA ASN A 31 -7.67 -7.22 24.93
C ASN A 31 -6.18 -7.49 24.77
N LYS A 32 -5.78 -8.19 23.70
CA LYS A 32 -4.37 -8.40 23.35
C LYS A 32 -3.64 -7.08 23.09
N PHE A 33 -4.29 -6.13 22.40
CA PHE A 33 -3.74 -4.80 22.15
C PHE A 33 -3.51 -4.04 23.47
N LYS A 34 -4.51 -4.01 24.36
CA LYS A 34 -4.41 -3.37 25.67
C LYS A 34 -3.28 -3.96 26.50
N LEU A 35 -3.15 -5.29 26.53
CA LEU A 35 -2.10 -5.99 27.27
C LEU A 35 -0.71 -5.66 26.71
N ALA A 36 -0.52 -5.79 25.39
CA ALA A 36 0.75 -5.50 24.74
C ALA A 36 1.18 -4.03 24.91
N LEU A 37 0.21 -3.11 24.86
CA LEU A 37 0.44 -1.68 25.08
C LEU A 37 0.86 -1.43 26.53
N SER A 38 0.13 -1.99 27.50
CA SER A 38 0.42 -1.85 28.93
C SER A 38 1.80 -2.36 29.28
N ASN A 39 2.16 -3.55 28.78
CA ASN A 39 3.48 -4.14 29.02
C ASN A 39 4.62 -3.26 28.46
N LYS A 40 4.44 -2.71 27.25
CA LYS A 40 5.44 -1.82 26.64
C LYS A 40 5.53 -0.47 27.35
N PHE A 41 4.42 0.09 27.82
CA PHE A 41 4.44 1.30 28.63
C PHE A 41 5.10 1.09 29.98
N GLN A 42 4.90 -0.06 30.63
CA GLN A 42 5.59 -0.39 31.87
C GLN A 42 7.12 -0.46 31.64
N ALA A 43 7.56 -1.19 30.62
CA ALA A 43 8.97 -1.26 30.24
C ALA A 43 9.55 0.11 29.81
N SER A 44 8.73 0.98 29.21
CA SER A 44 9.14 2.34 28.86
C SER A 44 9.21 3.25 30.07
N HIS A 45 8.33 3.11 31.05
CA HIS A 45 8.32 3.91 32.28
C HIS A 45 9.63 3.73 33.07
N ASP A 46 10.14 2.51 33.14
CA ASP A 46 11.43 2.20 33.76
C ASP A 46 12.62 2.83 33.01
N LEU A 47 12.48 3.07 31.69
CA LEU A 47 13.47 3.71 30.83
C LEU A 47 13.40 5.25 30.85
N LEU A 48 12.20 5.80 31.03
CA LEU A 48 11.89 7.24 30.95
C LEU A 48 12.18 8.00 32.24
N ASN A 49 12.31 7.30 33.38
CA ASN A 49 12.63 7.87 34.68
C ASN A 49 14.14 7.86 35.02
N GLY A 50 14.99 7.54 34.04
CA GLY A 50 16.45 7.65 34.19
C GLY A 50 16.92 9.11 34.28
N GLU A 51 17.89 9.37 35.15
CA GLU A 51 18.51 10.69 35.32
C GLU A 51 19.19 11.15 34.01
N GLY A 52 18.72 12.27 33.42
CA GLY A 52 19.29 12.85 32.20
C GLY A 52 18.46 12.71 30.90
N THR A 53 17.25 12.15 30.96
CA THR A 53 16.35 12.07 29.78
C THR A 53 15.68 13.42 29.48
N THR A 54 15.63 13.81 28.20
CA THR A 54 14.96 15.04 27.77
C THR A 54 13.48 14.78 27.44
N VAL A 55 12.61 15.77 27.63
CA VAL A 55 11.18 15.69 27.30
C VAL A 55 10.95 15.23 25.85
N GLU A 56 11.85 15.62 24.93
CA GLU A 56 11.81 15.20 23.53
C GLU A 56 12.11 13.70 23.34
N SER A 57 13.14 13.18 24.03
CA SER A 57 13.46 11.74 24.01
C SER A 57 12.32 10.90 24.59
N ASN A 58 11.64 11.43 25.62
CA ASN A 58 10.53 10.77 26.26
C ASN A 58 9.29 10.72 25.36
N CYS A 59 8.96 11.84 24.71
CA CYS A 59 7.89 11.91 23.71
C CYS A 59 8.14 10.95 22.54
N LYS A 60 9.40 10.83 22.10
CA LYS A 60 9.80 9.88 21.05
C LYS A 60 9.60 8.43 21.49
N GLY A 61 10.02 8.06 22.70
CA GLY A 61 9.83 6.71 23.25
C GLY A 61 8.35 6.30 23.34
N ILE A 62 7.49 7.20 23.81
CA ILE A 62 6.03 6.97 23.89
C ILE A 62 5.44 6.73 22.48
N LYS A 63 5.83 7.57 21.52
CA LYS A 63 5.38 7.43 20.13
C LYS A 63 5.82 6.11 19.52
N GLU A 64 7.04 5.66 19.80
CA GLU A 64 7.58 4.38 19.32
C GLU A 64 6.88 3.19 19.97
N ALA A 65 6.63 3.22 21.29
CA ALA A 65 5.90 2.17 22.00
C ALA A 65 4.48 1.98 21.45
N ILE A 66 3.74 3.08 21.26
CA ILE A 66 2.42 3.06 20.64
C ILE A 66 2.53 2.50 19.22
N THR A 67 3.37 3.09 18.38
CA THR A 67 3.49 2.70 16.95
C THR A 67 3.89 1.23 16.79
N SER A 68 4.81 0.73 17.62
CA SER A 68 5.23 -0.68 17.64
C SER A 68 4.07 -1.62 18.01
N THR A 69 3.25 -1.25 18.99
CA THR A 69 2.09 -2.06 19.39
C THR A 69 1.03 -2.12 18.29
N TYR A 70 0.79 -1.00 17.61
CA TYR A 70 -0.08 -0.96 16.43
C TYR A 70 0.43 -1.89 15.32
N HIS A 71 1.73 -1.93 15.06
CA HIS A 71 2.33 -2.86 14.08
C HIS A 71 2.16 -4.32 14.47
N GLU A 72 2.43 -4.66 15.73
CA GLU A 72 2.44 -6.04 16.23
C GLU A 72 1.04 -6.66 16.30
N VAL A 73 0.04 -5.89 16.75
CA VAL A 73 -1.29 -6.43 17.04
C VAL A 73 -2.27 -6.19 15.91
N LEU A 74 -2.26 -4.99 15.31
CA LEU A 74 -3.22 -4.64 14.26
C LEU A 74 -2.65 -4.88 12.87
N GLY A 75 -1.34 -4.69 12.71
CA GLY A 75 -0.68 -4.74 11.43
C GLY A 75 -1.23 -3.70 10.45
N HIS A 76 -0.57 -3.59 9.31
CA HIS A 76 -1.04 -2.71 8.25
C HIS A 76 -2.30 -3.26 7.60
N LYS A 77 -3.20 -2.36 7.23
CA LYS A 77 -4.32 -2.70 6.36
C LYS A 77 -3.74 -3.25 5.06
N LYS A 78 -4.00 -4.53 4.81
CA LYS A 78 -3.64 -5.16 3.54
C LYS A 78 -4.46 -4.48 2.46
N HIS A 79 -3.78 -3.86 1.51
CA HIS A 79 -4.42 -3.48 0.28
C HIS A 79 -4.64 -4.78 -0.49
N HIS A 80 -5.87 -5.28 -0.48
CA HIS A 80 -6.24 -6.32 -1.41
C HIS A 80 -5.97 -5.76 -2.80
N HIS A 81 -4.94 -6.29 -3.45
CA HIS A 81 -4.79 -6.06 -4.88
C HIS A 81 -6.07 -6.55 -5.52
N LYS A 82 -6.62 -5.77 -6.44
CA LYS A 82 -7.80 -6.23 -7.17
C LYS A 82 -7.41 -7.56 -7.81
N GLU A 83 -8.22 -8.59 -7.66
CA GLU A 83 -7.91 -9.99 -8.04
C GLU A 83 -7.39 -10.12 -9.49
N TRP A 84 -7.72 -9.16 -10.35
CA TRP A 84 -7.27 -9.13 -11.74
C TRP A 84 -5.81 -8.69 -11.95
N ILE A 85 -5.13 -8.06 -11.00
CA ILE A 85 -3.76 -7.58 -11.21
C ILE A 85 -2.79 -8.76 -11.11
N MET A 86 -2.10 -9.07 -12.21
CA MET A 86 -1.13 -10.15 -12.26
C MET A 86 0.19 -9.76 -11.55
N VAL A 87 0.94 -10.75 -11.08
CA VAL A 87 2.25 -10.59 -10.43
C VAL A 87 3.22 -9.82 -11.33
N ASP A 88 3.31 -10.18 -12.61
CA ASP A 88 4.16 -9.48 -13.59
C ASP A 88 3.86 -7.98 -13.71
N THR A 89 2.59 -7.57 -13.55
CA THR A 89 2.22 -6.15 -13.56
C THR A 89 2.65 -5.46 -12.27
N LEU A 90 2.62 -6.14 -11.13
CA LEU A 90 3.13 -5.60 -9.87
C LEU A 90 4.64 -5.35 -9.94
N ASP A 91 5.41 -6.26 -10.54
CA ASP A 91 6.85 -6.11 -10.74
C ASP A 91 7.16 -4.90 -11.61
N LYS A 92 6.46 -4.73 -12.74
CA LYS A 92 6.59 -3.55 -13.60
C LYS A 92 6.23 -2.24 -12.89
N ILE A 93 5.22 -2.25 -12.01
CA ILE A 93 4.87 -1.08 -11.18
C ILE A 93 6.02 -0.74 -10.24
N GLN A 94 6.68 -1.75 -9.67
CA GLN A 94 7.81 -1.56 -8.77
C GLN A 94 9.04 -1.04 -9.52
N GLU A 95 9.36 -1.57 -10.70
CA GLU A 95 10.43 -1.05 -11.56
C GLU A 95 10.20 0.42 -11.93
N ARG A 96 8.97 0.78 -12.32
CA ARG A 96 8.59 2.17 -12.60
C ARG A 96 8.83 3.07 -11.38
N ARG A 97 8.54 2.59 -10.16
CA ARG A 97 8.81 3.35 -8.92
C ARG A 97 10.31 3.55 -8.71
N ASN A 98 11.12 2.52 -8.96
CA ASN A 98 12.58 2.62 -8.84
C ASN A 98 13.14 3.67 -9.81
N LYS A 99 12.67 3.71 -11.06
CA LYS A 99 13.06 4.77 -12.02
C LYS A 99 12.59 6.16 -11.59
N LYS A 100 11.41 6.27 -10.96
CA LYS A 100 10.96 7.54 -10.38
C LYS A 100 11.90 8.02 -9.27
N THR A 101 12.40 7.11 -8.43
CA THR A 101 13.41 7.42 -7.42
C THR A 101 14.71 7.90 -8.07
N ALA A 102 15.17 7.22 -9.13
CA ALA A 102 16.37 7.63 -9.89
C ALA A 102 16.27 9.08 -10.41
N ILE A 103 15.10 9.50 -10.91
CA ILE A 103 14.85 10.89 -11.35
C ILE A 103 14.95 11.90 -10.20
N ASN A 104 14.56 11.49 -8.99
CA ASN A 104 14.55 12.39 -7.83
C ASN A 104 15.96 12.58 -7.26
N ILE A 105 16.81 11.55 -7.33
CA ILE A 105 18.18 11.58 -6.80
C ILE A 105 19.22 12.08 -7.82
N SER A 106 18.88 12.11 -9.12
CA SER A 106 19.82 12.50 -10.19
C SER A 106 20.40 13.90 -9.96
N ARG A 107 21.73 14.03 -10.07
CA ARG A 107 22.45 15.27 -9.78
C ARG A 107 22.70 16.10 -11.04
N THR A 108 22.95 15.43 -12.18
CA THR A 108 23.23 16.08 -13.47
C THR A 108 22.00 16.12 -14.37
N ARG A 109 21.95 17.08 -15.31
CA ARG A 109 20.85 17.23 -16.26
C ARG A 109 20.74 16.02 -17.21
N ALA A 110 21.88 15.43 -17.58
CA ALA A 110 21.95 14.26 -18.46
C ALA A 110 21.39 13.00 -17.79
N GLU A 111 21.80 12.69 -16.55
CA GLU A 111 21.23 11.57 -15.77
C GLU A 111 19.72 11.71 -15.63
N LYS A 112 19.24 12.92 -15.31
CA LYS A 112 17.82 13.20 -15.16
C LYS A 112 17.05 13.00 -16.46
N ALA A 113 17.63 13.37 -17.60
CA ALA A 113 17.02 13.14 -18.91
C ALA A 113 16.91 11.64 -19.23
N LYS A 114 17.98 10.87 -19.01
CA LYS A 114 18.00 9.41 -19.20
C LYS A 114 16.96 8.71 -18.32
N ALA A 115 16.96 9.01 -17.01
CA ALA A 115 16.00 8.41 -16.07
C ALA A 115 14.54 8.77 -16.40
N ARG A 116 14.29 9.98 -16.92
CA ARG A 116 12.96 10.40 -17.40
C ARG A 116 12.51 9.63 -18.64
N ALA A 117 13.41 9.38 -19.58
CA ALA A 117 13.12 8.56 -20.76
C ALA A 117 12.72 7.13 -20.35
N GLU A 118 13.53 6.49 -19.51
CA GLU A 118 13.26 5.14 -19.00
C GLU A 118 11.95 5.06 -18.21
N TYR A 119 11.68 6.02 -17.32
CA TYR A 119 10.41 6.10 -16.59
C TYR A 119 9.20 6.22 -17.52
N THR A 120 9.34 7.01 -18.60
CA THR A 120 8.25 7.24 -19.55
C THR A 120 7.89 5.94 -20.27
N GLU A 121 8.89 5.16 -20.67
CA GLU A 121 8.67 3.89 -21.34
C GLU A 121 8.05 2.84 -20.40
N LEU A 122 8.61 2.67 -19.20
CA LEU A 122 8.03 1.77 -18.19
C LEU A 122 6.60 2.18 -17.81
N ASN A 123 6.31 3.49 -17.73
CA ASN A 123 4.96 3.96 -17.43
C ASN A 123 3.96 3.62 -18.54
N LYS A 124 4.38 3.63 -19.82
CA LYS A 124 3.54 3.14 -20.93
C LYS A 124 3.31 1.63 -20.79
N GLN A 125 4.35 0.85 -20.50
CA GLN A 125 4.24 -0.60 -20.34
C GLN A 125 3.31 -0.99 -19.19
N VAL A 126 3.44 -0.35 -18.03
CA VAL A 126 2.55 -0.55 -16.88
C VAL A 126 1.09 -0.25 -17.26
N LYS A 127 0.83 0.84 -18.01
CA LYS A 127 -0.54 1.16 -18.47
C LYS A 127 -1.08 0.09 -19.42
N ARG A 128 -0.24 -0.46 -20.30
CA ARG A 128 -0.63 -1.56 -21.21
C ARG A 128 -0.91 -2.84 -20.44
N SER A 129 -0.03 -3.24 -19.53
CA SER A 129 -0.21 -4.48 -18.75
C SER A 129 -1.45 -4.43 -17.87
N ILE A 130 -1.73 -3.30 -17.22
CA ILE A 130 -2.97 -3.08 -16.47
C ILE A 130 -4.22 -3.30 -17.34
N ARG A 131 -4.21 -2.83 -18.59
CA ARG A 131 -5.34 -3.03 -19.51
C ARG A 131 -5.46 -4.49 -19.94
N THR A 132 -4.34 -5.16 -20.19
CA THR A 132 -4.30 -6.58 -20.56
C THR A 132 -4.80 -7.46 -19.42
N ASP A 133 -4.28 -7.28 -18.21
CA ASP A 133 -4.69 -8.01 -17.01
C ASP A 133 -6.20 -7.88 -16.76
N LYS A 134 -6.72 -6.66 -16.91
CA LYS A 134 -8.16 -6.39 -16.78
C LYS A 134 -8.98 -7.12 -17.84
N ARG A 135 -8.50 -7.18 -19.10
CA ARG A 135 -9.18 -7.89 -20.19
C ARG A 135 -9.19 -9.40 -19.94
N LYS A 136 -8.03 -9.98 -19.61
CA LYS A 136 -7.90 -11.40 -19.26
C LYS A 136 -8.84 -11.80 -18.14
N TYR A 137 -8.89 -11.04 -17.07
CA TYR A 137 -9.80 -11.32 -15.96
C TYR A 137 -11.28 -11.30 -16.36
N VAL A 138 -11.69 -10.41 -17.27
CA VAL A 138 -13.07 -10.38 -17.78
C VAL A 138 -13.33 -11.59 -18.68
N GLU A 139 -12.37 -11.99 -19.52
CA GLU A 139 -12.45 -13.19 -20.35
C GLU A 139 -12.53 -14.47 -19.49
N ASP A 140 -11.74 -14.57 -18.41
CA ASP A 140 -11.76 -15.69 -17.47
C ASP A 140 -13.11 -15.79 -16.73
N LEU A 141 -13.70 -14.65 -16.35
CA LEU A 141 -15.05 -14.64 -15.76
C LEU A 141 -16.12 -15.06 -16.78
N ALA A 142 -16.01 -14.62 -18.04
CA ALA A 142 -16.95 -14.98 -19.09
C ALA A 142 -16.90 -16.48 -19.40
N THR A 143 -15.69 -17.05 -19.54
CA THR A 143 -15.49 -18.50 -19.76
C THR A 143 -15.99 -19.32 -18.57
N THR A 144 -15.79 -18.85 -17.34
CA THR A 144 -16.34 -19.49 -16.13
C THR A 144 -17.87 -19.48 -16.13
N ALA A 145 -18.49 -18.35 -16.52
CA ALA A 145 -19.94 -18.26 -16.61
C ALA A 145 -20.52 -19.19 -17.69
N GLU A 146 -19.85 -19.28 -18.86
CA GLU A 146 -20.24 -20.19 -19.94
C GLU A 146 -20.17 -21.66 -19.49
N LYS A 147 -19.09 -22.04 -18.80
CA LYS A 147 -18.94 -23.38 -18.25
C LYS A 147 -20.04 -23.71 -17.24
N ALA A 148 -20.32 -22.79 -16.31
CA ALA A 148 -21.40 -22.97 -15.32
C ALA A 148 -22.77 -23.12 -15.99
N ALA A 149 -23.01 -22.42 -17.11
CA ALA A 149 -24.24 -22.57 -17.90
C ALA A 149 -24.36 -23.97 -18.50
N ARG A 150 -23.27 -24.47 -19.11
CA ARG A 150 -23.21 -25.83 -19.69
C ARG A 150 -23.41 -26.92 -18.64
N GLU A 151 -22.90 -26.72 -17.43
CA GLU A 151 -23.01 -27.65 -16.30
C GLU A 151 -24.33 -27.54 -15.51
N GLY A 152 -25.19 -26.56 -15.84
CA GLY A 152 -26.44 -26.32 -15.12
C GLY A 152 -26.27 -25.72 -13.71
N SER A 153 -25.08 -25.22 -13.38
CA SER A 153 -24.74 -24.64 -12.07
C SER A 153 -25.27 -23.21 -11.94
N MET A 154 -26.58 -23.06 -11.70
CA MET A 154 -27.24 -21.74 -11.71
C MET A 154 -26.72 -20.76 -10.66
N ARG A 155 -26.30 -21.25 -9.49
CA ARG A 155 -25.74 -20.40 -8.44
C ARG A 155 -24.42 -19.76 -8.89
N GLN A 156 -23.51 -20.54 -9.47
CA GLN A 156 -22.22 -20.04 -9.95
C GLN A 156 -22.39 -19.11 -11.15
N LEU A 157 -23.34 -19.41 -12.04
CA LEU A 157 -23.69 -18.54 -13.16
C LEU A 157 -24.15 -17.17 -12.67
N TYR A 158 -25.10 -17.14 -11.73
CA TYR A 158 -25.62 -15.89 -11.16
C TYR A 158 -24.51 -15.07 -10.48
N ASP A 159 -23.70 -15.71 -9.62
CA ASP A 159 -22.63 -15.02 -8.90
C ASP A 159 -21.58 -14.43 -9.87
N THR A 160 -21.25 -15.15 -10.95
CA THR A 160 -20.27 -14.70 -11.95
C THR A 160 -20.84 -13.59 -12.83
N ALA A 161 -22.09 -13.70 -13.26
CA ALA A 161 -22.79 -12.67 -14.02
C ALA A 161 -22.93 -11.37 -13.22
N LYS A 162 -23.23 -11.48 -11.91
CA LYS A 162 -23.26 -10.33 -10.98
C LYS A 162 -21.89 -9.67 -10.83
N LYS A 163 -20.81 -10.45 -10.76
CA LYS A 163 -19.44 -9.91 -10.75
C LYS A 163 -19.09 -9.16 -12.04
N LEU A 164 -19.52 -9.68 -13.19
CA LEU A 164 -19.32 -9.04 -14.50
C LEU A 164 -20.09 -7.72 -14.62
N SER A 165 -21.37 -7.69 -14.23
CA SER A 165 -22.23 -6.51 -14.36
C SER A 165 -21.76 -5.33 -13.50
N VAL A 166 -21.40 -5.58 -12.24
CA VAL A 166 -20.82 -4.57 -11.34
C VAL A 166 -19.54 -3.98 -11.93
N LYS A 167 -18.76 -4.79 -12.68
CA LYS A 167 -17.50 -4.33 -13.25
C LYS A 167 -17.68 -3.48 -14.51
N ILE A 168 -18.65 -3.82 -15.35
CA ILE A 168 -18.97 -3.04 -16.56
C ILE A 168 -19.46 -1.64 -16.17
N ALA A 169 -20.30 -1.51 -15.14
CA ALA A 169 -20.78 -0.21 -14.66
C ALA A 169 -19.65 0.70 -14.12
N VAL A 170 -18.67 0.14 -13.40
CA VAL A 170 -17.50 0.90 -12.93
C VAL A 170 -16.60 1.37 -14.09
N ASN A 171 -16.62 0.70 -15.24
CA ASN A 171 -15.79 1.08 -16.38
C ASN A 171 -16.31 2.30 -17.15
N GLN A 172 -17.61 2.62 -17.02
CA GLN A 172 -18.23 3.79 -17.68
C GLN A 172 -17.95 5.10 -16.93
N ASN A 173 -17.55 5.05 -15.66
CA ASN A 173 -17.26 6.23 -14.84
C ASN A 173 -15.78 6.67 -14.86
N ASP A 174 -14.91 5.90 -15.49
CA ASP A 174 -13.47 6.19 -15.63
C ASP A 174 -13.08 6.64 -17.08
N GLN A 175 -14.07 6.88 -17.95
CA GLN A 175 -13.92 7.52 -19.28
C GLN A 175 -14.25 9.00 -19.20
#